data_AF-A0A965JY37-F1
#
_entry.id   AF-A0A965JY37-F1
#
_cell.length_a   1.000
_cell.length_b   1.000
_cell.length_c   1.000
_cell.angle_alpha   90.00
_cell.angle_beta   90.00
_cell.angle_gamma   90.00
#
_symmetry.space_group_name_H-M   'P 1'
#
loop_
_entity.id
_entity.type
_entity.pdbx_description
1 polymer ?
#
loop_
_entity_poly.entity_id
_entity_poly.type
_entity_poly.pdbx_seq_one_letter_code
_entity_poly.pdbx_strand_id
1 'polypeptide(L)'
;MNKSEPLGEFDLIRKFFDRPNLHTQTSSVLSSVAPKHSELLQLGIGDDCALLDAGDGSSWAISSDMLVEGRHFFPNAQPADLGHKSLAVNLSDLAAMGATPVGFTLSLALPSAQHEWLSEFSTGLFTLA
;
A
#
# COMPACT_ATOMS: atom_id res chain seq x y z
N MET A 1 -11.71 -0.06 35.78
CA MET A 1 -11.57 0.50 34.43
C MET A 1 -11.03 -0.60 33.52
N ASN A 2 -11.87 -1.20 32.68
CA ASN A 2 -11.40 -2.19 31.71
C ASN A 2 -10.57 -1.46 30.66
N LYS A 3 -9.24 -1.61 30.70
CA LYS A 3 -8.41 -1.33 29.53
C LYS A 3 -8.70 -2.44 28.54
N SER A 4 -9.52 -2.15 27.52
CA SER A 4 -9.57 -3.00 26.34
C SER A 4 -8.15 -3.10 25.78
N GLU A 5 -7.68 -4.31 25.49
CA GLU A 5 -6.40 -4.48 24.80
C GLU A 5 -6.38 -3.64 23.51
N PRO A 6 -5.23 -3.03 23.17
CA PRO A 6 -5.10 -2.30 21.92
C PRO A 6 -5.33 -3.25 20.75
N LEU A 7 -6.22 -2.87 19.83
CA LEU A 7 -6.48 -3.64 18.62
C LEU A 7 -5.20 -3.77 17.80
N GLY A 8 -4.89 -4.99 17.34
CA GLY A 8 -3.80 -5.21 16.37
C GLY A 8 -4.13 -4.61 15.01
N GLU A 9 -3.15 -4.55 14.12
CA GLU A 9 -3.31 -4.01 12.77
C GLU A 9 -4.44 -4.70 11.99
N PHE A 10 -4.41 -6.03 11.91
CA PHE A 10 -5.45 -6.80 11.23
C PHE A 10 -6.83 -6.63 11.86
N ASP A 11 -6.90 -6.40 13.17
CA ASP A 11 -8.17 -6.12 13.86
C ASP A 11 -8.70 -4.73 13.51
N LEU A 12 -7.82 -3.73 13.40
CA LEU A 12 -8.19 -2.39 12.94
C LEU A 12 -8.71 -2.41 11.50
N ILE A 13 -7.99 -3.11 10.60
CA ILE A 13 -8.38 -3.29 9.20
C ILE A 13 -9.77 -3.92 9.13
N ARG A 14 -9.95 -5.10 9.73
CA ARG A 14 -11.24 -5.81 9.69
C ARG A 14 -12.37 -5.04 10.35
N LYS A 15 -12.11 -4.34 11.45
CA LYS A 15 -13.17 -3.68 12.23
C LYS A 15 -13.64 -2.36 11.60
N PHE A 16 -12.73 -1.59 11.01
CA PHE A 16 -13.04 -0.22 10.59
C PHE A 16 -12.99 -0.02 9.08
N PHE A 17 -12.26 -0.87 8.35
CA PHE A 17 -11.93 -0.65 6.94
C PHE A 17 -12.40 -1.79 6.02
N ASP A 18 -12.67 -2.98 6.55
CA ASP A 18 -13.37 -4.04 5.83
C ASP A 18 -14.90 -3.85 5.94
N ARG A 19 -15.60 -3.82 4.80
CA ARG A 19 -17.07 -3.76 4.78
C ARG A 19 -17.62 -5.07 4.21
N PRO A 20 -18.39 -5.84 4.98
CA PRO A 20 -18.74 -7.24 4.66
C PRO A 20 -19.66 -7.49 3.44
N ASN A 21 -19.98 -6.47 2.62
CA ASN A 21 -20.79 -6.62 1.40
C ASN A 21 -19.99 -6.46 0.10
N LEU A 22 -18.66 -6.60 0.19
CA LEU A 22 -17.73 -6.26 -0.89
C LEU A 22 -17.12 -7.48 -1.62
N HIS A 23 -17.22 -8.70 -1.05
CA HIS A 23 -16.50 -9.88 -1.53
C HIS A 23 -17.34 -10.99 -2.16
N THR A 24 -18.65 -10.79 -2.37
CA THR A 24 -19.51 -11.83 -2.95
C THR A 24 -20.36 -11.26 -4.08
N GLN A 25 -20.21 -11.79 -5.30
CA GLN A 25 -21.32 -12.40 -6.06
C GLN A 25 -20.80 -13.36 -7.14
N THR A 26 -20.73 -14.66 -6.80
CA THR A 26 -21.17 -15.67 -7.76
C THR A 26 -22.71 -15.63 -7.79
N SER A 27 -23.26 -15.07 -8.87
CA SER A 27 -24.62 -15.26 -9.39
C SER A 27 -25.78 -15.31 -8.38
N SER A 28 -26.49 -14.19 -8.18
CA SER A 28 -27.91 -14.22 -7.80
C SER A 28 -28.60 -12.91 -8.12
N VAL A 29 -29.67 -13.03 -8.90
CA VAL A 29 -30.66 -12.02 -9.21
C VAL A 29 -31.23 -11.42 -7.90
N LEU A 30 -31.52 -10.12 -7.93
CA LEU A 30 -32.20 -9.31 -6.89
C LEU A 30 -31.35 -8.82 -5.69
N SER A 31 -30.86 -7.58 -5.77
CA SER A 31 -30.86 -6.62 -4.64
C SER A 31 -30.35 -5.26 -5.12
N SER A 32 -31.21 -4.26 -5.06
CA SER A 32 -30.94 -2.87 -5.40
C SER A 32 -30.47 -2.08 -4.18
N VAL A 33 -29.52 -1.17 -4.43
CA VAL A 33 -29.04 -0.08 -3.53
C VAL A 33 -27.96 -0.46 -2.50
N ALA A 34 -26.91 -1.17 -2.93
CA ALA A 34 -25.58 -1.06 -2.34
C ALA A 34 -24.56 -0.77 -3.46
N PRO A 35 -23.51 0.06 -3.25
CA PRO A 35 -22.50 0.24 -4.29
C PRO A 35 -21.84 -1.11 -4.52
N LYS A 36 -22.08 -1.70 -5.69
CA LYS A 36 -21.25 -2.80 -6.20
C LYS A 36 -19.81 -2.30 -6.20
N HIS A 37 -18.86 -3.09 -5.71
CA HIS A 37 -17.48 -2.83 -6.09
C HIS A 37 -17.38 -2.76 -7.61
N SER A 38 -16.42 -1.97 -8.07
CA SER A 38 -16.00 -1.98 -9.46
C SER A 38 -15.75 -3.43 -9.89
N GLU A 39 -16.29 -3.86 -11.03
CA GLU A 39 -16.00 -5.16 -11.64
C GLU A 39 -14.48 -5.37 -11.87
N LEU A 40 -13.70 -4.28 -11.75
CA LEU A 40 -12.25 -4.29 -11.83
C LEU A 40 -11.55 -4.84 -10.58
N LEU A 41 -12.15 -4.89 -9.39
CA LEU A 41 -11.44 -5.36 -8.18
C LEU A 41 -11.44 -6.89 -8.11
N GLN A 42 -10.30 -7.53 -8.41
CA GLN A 42 -10.14 -8.99 -8.37
C GLN A 42 -9.72 -9.50 -7.00
N LEU A 43 -8.83 -8.78 -6.30
CA LEU A 43 -8.39 -9.08 -4.94
C LEU A 43 -8.31 -7.78 -4.12
N GLY A 44 -8.99 -7.78 -2.97
CA GLY A 44 -9.06 -6.65 -2.04
C GLY A 44 -8.23 -6.87 -0.78
N ILE A 45 -8.76 -6.45 0.37
CA ILE A 45 -8.09 -6.54 1.68
C ILE A 45 -7.71 -7.99 2.01
N GLY A 46 -6.49 -8.18 2.53
CA GLY A 46 -6.06 -9.45 3.13
C GLY A 46 -4.82 -10.08 2.51
N ASP A 47 -4.24 -9.44 1.49
CA ASP A 47 -3.02 -9.87 0.82
C ASP A 47 -2.02 -8.69 0.70
N ASP A 48 -0.81 -8.95 0.19
CA ASP A 48 0.27 -7.94 0.10
C ASP A 48 -0.02 -6.83 -0.92
N CYS A 49 -0.87 -7.08 -1.93
CA CYS A 49 -1.33 -6.08 -2.88
C CYS A 49 -2.83 -6.21 -3.18
N ALA A 50 -3.45 -5.10 -3.58
CA ALA A 50 -4.73 -5.16 -4.29
C ALA A 50 -4.50 -5.56 -5.75
N LEU A 51 -5.36 -6.41 -6.30
CA LEU A 51 -5.33 -6.78 -7.73
C LEU A 51 -6.54 -6.18 -8.46
N LEU A 52 -6.27 -5.45 -9.53
CA LEU A 52 -7.27 -4.91 -10.43
C LEU A 52 -7.20 -5.59 -11.80
N ASP A 53 -8.35 -5.86 -12.41
CA ASP A 53 -8.44 -6.39 -13.77
C ASP A 53 -7.91 -5.37 -14.79
N ALA A 54 -6.95 -5.80 -15.62
CA ALA A 54 -6.41 -4.99 -16.71
C ALA A 54 -7.24 -5.11 -18.01
N GLY A 55 -8.19 -6.04 -18.09
CA GLY A 55 -9.09 -6.26 -19.23
C GLY A 55 -8.50 -7.11 -20.36
N ASP A 56 -7.27 -7.59 -20.21
CA ASP A 56 -6.56 -8.44 -21.20
C ASP A 56 -6.20 -9.83 -20.65
N GLY A 57 -6.79 -10.22 -19.52
CA GLY A 57 -6.49 -11.46 -18.81
C GLY A 57 -5.30 -11.35 -17.85
N SER A 58 -4.68 -10.17 -17.72
CA SER A 58 -3.71 -9.85 -16.67
C SER A 58 -4.32 -8.97 -15.57
N SER A 59 -3.52 -8.69 -14.53
CA SER A 59 -3.93 -7.89 -13.38
C SER A 59 -2.91 -6.81 -13.06
N TRP A 60 -3.39 -5.63 -12.67
CA TRP A 60 -2.58 -4.61 -12.01
C TRP A 60 -2.45 -4.91 -10.52
N ALA A 61 -1.23 -5.08 -10.04
CA ALA A 61 -0.95 -5.15 -8.61
C ALA A 61 -0.63 -3.75 -8.06
N ILE A 62 -1.30 -3.37 -6.97
CA ILE A 62 -1.12 -2.08 -6.31
C ILE A 62 -0.79 -2.33 -4.84
N SER A 63 0.40 -1.89 -4.43
CA SER A 63 0.76 -1.72 -3.02
C SER A 63 1.02 -0.23 -2.74
N SER A 64 0.87 0.17 -1.48
CA SER A 64 1.28 1.48 -0.99
C SER A 64 1.70 1.38 0.46
N ASP A 65 2.94 1.79 0.72
CA ASP A 65 3.54 1.82 2.05
C ASP A 65 3.97 3.24 2.47
N MET A 66 3.83 3.56 3.75
CA MET A 66 4.23 4.86 4.32
C MET A 66 5.35 4.70 5.36
N LEU A 67 6.46 5.41 5.17
CA LEU A 67 7.53 5.52 6.16
C LEU A 67 7.40 6.82 6.96
N VAL A 68 7.31 6.71 8.29
CA VAL A 68 7.11 7.84 9.22
C VAL A 68 8.31 7.94 10.16
N GLU A 69 8.86 9.15 10.31
CA GLU A 69 9.98 9.43 11.22
C GLU A 69 9.60 9.08 12.67
N GLY A 70 10.53 8.46 13.41
CA GLY A 70 10.31 8.00 14.79
C GLY A 70 9.48 6.73 14.91
N ARG A 71 8.92 6.22 13.80
CA ARG A 71 8.21 4.94 13.73
C ARG A 71 8.90 3.92 12.83
N HIS A 72 9.16 4.29 11.58
CA HIS A 72 9.73 3.41 10.55
C HIS A 72 11.21 3.69 10.27
N PHE A 73 11.69 4.87 10.64
CA PHE A 73 13.10 5.28 10.55
C PHE A 73 13.45 6.31 11.64
N PHE A 74 14.73 6.47 11.94
CA PHE A 74 15.22 7.43 12.94
C PHE A 74 15.44 8.83 12.32
N PRO A 75 15.36 9.91 13.11
CA PRO A 75 15.59 11.28 12.61
C PRO A 75 16.94 11.52 11.92
N ASN A 76 17.94 10.73 12.27
CA ASN A 76 19.30 10.80 11.72
C ASN A 76 19.59 9.67 10.70
N ALA A 77 18.56 9.01 10.17
CA ALA A 77 18.72 8.05 9.10
C ALA A 77 19.40 8.73 7.89
N GLN A 78 20.32 8.00 7.25
CA GLN A 78 20.97 8.51 6.05
C GLN A 78 19.91 8.66 4.94
N PRO A 79 19.81 9.82 4.28
CA PRO A 79 18.74 10.06 3.32
C PRO A 79 18.76 9.08 2.15
N ALA A 80 19.95 8.69 1.67
CA ALA A 80 20.10 7.68 0.62
C ALA A 80 19.53 6.30 1.02
N ASP A 81 19.85 5.82 2.23
CA ASP A 81 19.30 4.56 2.75
C ASP A 81 17.77 4.64 2.90
N LEU A 82 17.27 5.79 3.35
CA LEU A 82 15.83 6.03 3.47
C LEU A 82 15.14 6.05 2.10
N GLY A 83 15.74 6.67 1.09
CA GLY A 83 15.25 6.67 -0.29
C GLY A 83 15.17 5.27 -0.87
N HIS A 84 16.25 4.49 -0.73
CA HIS A 84 16.28 3.09 -1.15
C HIS A 84 15.20 2.27 -0.43
N LYS A 85 15.12 2.38 0.90
CA LYS A 85 14.11 1.68 1.71
C LYS A 85 12.68 2.05 1.30
N SER A 86 12.43 3.32 0.98
CA SER A 86 11.09 3.82 0.63
C SER A 86 10.51 3.10 -0.60
N LEU A 87 11.34 2.80 -1.60
CA LEU A 87 10.91 2.02 -2.75
C LEU A 87 10.99 0.51 -2.50
N ALA A 88 12.05 0.05 -1.81
CA ALA A 88 12.28 -1.38 -1.55
C ALA A 88 11.13 -2.09 -0.83
N VAL A 89 10.48 -1.43 0.14
CA VAL A 89 9.36 -2.04 0.87
C VAL A 89 8.16 -2.32 -0.05
N ASN A 90 7.78 -1.36 -0.89
CA ASN A 90 6.70 -1.53 -1.87
C ASN A 90 7.05 -2.58 -2.94
N LEU A 91 8.32 -2.61 -3.38
CA LEU A 91 8.80 -3.64 -4.31
C LEU A 91 8.75 -5.05 -3.71
N SER A 92 8.95 -5.17 -2.40
CA SER A 92 8.84 -6.45 -1.69
C SER A 92 7.42 -7.01 -1.76
N ASP A 93 6.40 -6.18 -1.56
CA ASP A 93 4.99 -6.61 -1.67
C ASP A 93 4.65 -7.07 -3.08
N LEU A 94 5.08 -6.29 -4.10
CA LEU A 94 4.90 -6.67 -5.49
C LEU A 94 5.58 -8.01 -5.81
N ALA A 95 6.79 -8.22 -5.29
CA ALA A 95 7.52 -9.47 -5.47
C ALA A 95 6.81 -10.65 -4.77
N ALA A 96 6.23 -10.45 -3.59
CA ALA A 96 5.45 -11.47 -2.89
C ALA A 96 4.22 -11.92 -3.70
N MET A 97 3.63 -10.99 -4.46
CA MET A 97 2.51 -11.26 -5.37
C MET A 97 2.93 -11.74 -6.77
N GLY A 98 4.23 -11.92 -7.02
CA GLY A 98 4.76 -12.30 -8.32
C GLY A 98 4.58 -11.25 -9.41
N ALA A 99 4.31 -9.99 -9.03
CA ALA A 99 4.09 -8.89 -9.96
C ALA A 99 5.42 -8.37 -10.52
N THR A 100 5.37 -7.87 -11.76
CA THR A 100 6.47 -7.11 -12.35
C THR A 100 6.22 -5.61 -12.13
N PRO A 101 7.10 -4.89 -11.41
CA PRO A 101 6.94 -3.45 -11.21
C PRO A 101 7.00 -2.68 -12.54
N VAL A 102 6.06 -1.74 -12.73
CA VAL A 102 5.99 -0.91 -13.96
C VAL A 102 6.16 0.59 -13.71
N GLY A 103 6.06 1.02 -12.46
CA GLY A 103 6.14 2.41 -12.05
C GLY A 103 5.72 2.59 -10.60
N PHE A 104 5.90 3.80 -10.07
CA PHE A 104 5.53 4.13 -8.70
C PHE A 104 5.07 5.59 -8.58
N THR A 105 4.34 5.89 -7.51
CA THR A 105 4.05 7.25 -7.08
C THR A 105 4.77 7.53 -5.78
N LEU A 106 5.27 8.77 -5.60
CA LEU A 106 5.90 9.20 -4.35
C LEU A 106 5.07 10.31 -3.71
N SER A 107 4.56 10.05 -2.50
CA SER A 107 3.97 11.07 -1.63
C SER A 107 4.98 11.39 -0.52
N LEU A 108 5.47 12.62 -0.49
CA LEU A 108 6.55 13.03 0.40
C LEU A 108 6.12 14.25 1.23
N ALA A 109 6.17 14.11 2.56
CA ALA A 109 5.92 15.19 3.50
C ALA A 109 7.23 15.58 4.19
N LEU A 110 7.64 16.85 4.08
CA LEU A 110 8.87 17.36 4.66
C LEU A 110 8.58 18.62 5.49
N PRO A 111 9.24 18.79 6.66
CA PRO A 111 9.17 20.05 7.40
C PRO A 111 9.85 21.20 6.65
N SER A 112 10.87 20.89 5.83
CA SER A 112 11.59 21.84 4.98
C SER A 112 12.22 21.10 3.79
N ALA A 113 12.19 21.72 2.60
CA ALA A 113 12.82 21.19 1.40
C ALA A 113 14.32 21.56 1.36
N GLN A 114 15.16 20.70 1.93
CA GLN A 114 16.61 20.88 1.94
C GLN A 114 17.25 20.16 0.75
N HIS A 115 18.04 20.88 -0.04
CA HIS A 115 18.59 20.38 -1.30
C HIS A 115 19.50 19.15 -1.12
N GLU A 116 20.43 19.20 -0.16
CA GLU A 116 21.37 18.10 0.11
C GLU A 116 20.62 16.81 0.49
N TRP A 117 19.68 16.91 1.42
CA TRP A 117 18.83 15.78 1.81
C TRP A 117 18.04 15.20 0.64
N LEU A 118 17.39 16.05 -0.16
CA LEU A 118 16.60 15.61 -1.33
C LEU A 118 17.47 14.97 -2.41
N SER A 119 18.70 15.48 -2.59
CA SER A 119 19.66 14.93 -3.55
C SER A 119 20.07 13.51 -3.14
N GLU A 120 20.40 13.30 -1.86
CA GLU A 120 20.79 11.99 -1.36
C GLU A 120 19.62 11.01 -1.33
N PHE A 121 18.45 11.46 -0.85
CA PHE A 121 17.22 10.65 -0.83
C PHE A 121 16.83 10.18 -2.23
N SER A 122 16.77 11.09 -3.20
CA SER A 122 16.44 10.73 -4.57
C SER A 122 17.49 9.81 -5.19
N THR A 123 18.78 10.05 -4.92
CA THR A 123 19.86 9.15 -5.36
C THR A 123 19.63 7.72 -4.86
N GLY A 124 19.36 7.55 -3.56
CA GLY A 124 19.08 6.24 -2.98
C GLY A 124 17.81 5.58 -3.56
N LEU A 125 16.74 6.35 -3.73
CA LEU A 125 15.49 5.87 -4.32
C LEU A 125 15.68 5.38 -5.76
N PHE A 126 16.36 6.16 -6.59
CA PHE A 126 16.58 5.84 -8.00
C PHE A 126 17.57 4.69 -8.23
N THR A 127 18.23 4.16 -7.19
CA THR A 127 18.99 2.90 -7.32
C THR A 127 18.10 1.68 -7.62
N LEU A 128 16.79 1.79 -7.37
CA LEU A 128 15.81 0.71 -7.52
C LEU A 128 14.74 0.99 -8.60
N ALA A 129 14.78 2.16 -9.24
CA ALA A 129 13.73 2.66 -10.13
C ALA A 129 14.04 2.49 -11.62
#